data_AF-A0A139SUG2-F1
#
_entry.id   AF-A0A139SUG2-F1
#
_cell.length_a   1.000
_cell.length_b   1.000
_cell.length_c   1.000
_cell.angle_alpha   90.00
_cell.angle_beta   90.00
_cell.angle_gamma   90.00
#
_symmetry.space_group_name_H-M   'P 1'
#
loop_
_entity.id
_entity.type
_entity.pdbx_description
1 polymer ?
#
loop_
_entity_poly.entity_id
_entity_poly.type
_entity_poly.pdbx_seq_one_letter_code
_entity_poly.pdbx_strand_id
1 'polypeptide(L)'
;MEGSQPNTYTGNTYVQSGTLELMKQPKATAVRNVIVEQANLQISGSHQIEDTAKVTLIRKATFTFNGAGGVGLTEKIHTLQADGQGVINFAGGTLAVPNVLETTQVLLPTADDTLFIRNWIEFSDYFLVSRAFAPNSAALSRIWFEGWDPGAKLRDYNTSHWEIVPFAAPEPATYGALLGALGMGAYLVRRGRRPSHRRGAAVAGRAASSGVAEVSRRQIK
;
A
#
# COMPACT_ATOMS: atom_id res chain seq x y z
N MET A 1 14.04 15.63 1.89
CA MET A 1 14.91 16.02 3.01
C MET A 1 15.67 14.80 3.47
N GLU A 2 16.98 14.77 3.24
CA GLU A 2 17.83 13.61 3.54
C GLU A 2 19.03 13.99 4.42
N GLY A 3 19.80 12.98 4.83
CA GLY A 3 21.01 13.13 5.65
C GLY A 3 20.89 12.59 7.07
N SER A 4 22.01 12.61 7.79
CA SER A 4 22.15 11.99 9.12
C SER A 4 21.85 12.92 10.29
N GLN A 5 21.81 14.23 10.06
CA GLN A 5 21.60 15.23 11.12
C GLN A 5 20.17 15.77 11.09
N PRO A 6 19.57 16.04 12.27
CA PRO A 6 18.32 16.78 12.37
C PRO A 6 18.43 18.14 11.70
N ASN A 7 17.32 18.64 11.17
CA ASN A 7 17.30 20.03 10.72
C ASN A 7 17.26 20.97 11.92
N THR A 8 17.97 22.10 11.84
CA THR A 8 18.14 23.04 12.98
C THR A 8 17.12 24.16 13.02
N TYR A 9 16.29 24.32 11.98
CA TYR A 9 15.23 25.32 11.99
C TYR A 9 14.15 24.95 13.00
N THR A 10 13.53 25.95 13.62
CA THR A 10 12.55 25.78 14.71
C THR A 10 11.13 26.13 14.31
N GLY A 11 10.95 26.76 13.15
CA GLY A 11 9.64 27.15 12.63
C GLY A 11 8.80 25.97 12.12
N ASN A 12 7.52 26.26 11.86
CA ASN A 12 6.63 25.32 11.19
C ASN A 12 7.11 25.03 9.77
N THR A 13 6.87 23.80 9.31
CA THR A 13 7.09 23.41 7.91
C THR A 13 5.79 23.55 7.15
N TYR A 14 5.80 24.31 6.05
CA TYR A 14 4.64 24.49 5.18
C TYR A 14 4.87 23.76 3.86
N VAL A 15 3.91 22.93 3.46
CA VAL A 15 3.93 22.18 2.21
C VAL A 15 2.67 22.56 1.42
N GLN A 16 2.82 23.48 0.47
CA GLN A 16 1.69 24.06 -0.27
C GLN A 16 1.55 23.51 -1.69
N SER A 17 2.56 22.78 -2.18
CA SER A 17 2.54 22.16 -3.49
C SER A 17 3.55 21.02 -3.58
N GLY A 18 3.28 20.04 -4.44
CA GLY A 18 4.19 18.92 -4.71
C GLY A 18 4.29 17.95 -3.53
N THR A 19 5.46 17.32 -3.40
CA THR A 19 5.76 16.35 -2.34
C THR A 19 6.94 16.82 -1.52
N LEU A 20 6.77 16.92 -0.20
CA LEU A 20 7.88 16.96 0.75
C LEU A 20 8.16 15.54 1.22
N GLU A 21 9.27 14.97 0.77
CA GLU A 21 9.74 13.66 1.23
C GLU A 21 10.70 13.81 2.41
N LEU A 22 10.48 13.04 3.48
CA LEU A 22 11.31 12.98 4.67
C LEU A 22 12.02 11.62 4.72
N MET A 23 13.35 11.67 4.61
CA MET A 23 14.20 10.48 4.52
C MET A 23 15.54 10.75 5.23
N LYS A 24 15.47 11.34 6.43
CA LYS A 24 16.62 11.39 7.35
C LYS A 24 16.93 9.99 7.84
N GLN A 25 18.19 9.75 8.21
CA GLN A 25 18.57 8.50 8.87
C GLN A 25 17.73 8.28 10.14
N PRO A 26 17.50 7.02 10.55
CA PRO A 26 16.67 6.71 11.72
C PRO A 26 17.08 7.53 12.95
N LYS A 27 16.10 8.07 13.68
CA LYS A 27 16.24 8.92 14.88
C LYS A 27 16.65 10.39 14.64
N ALA A 28 16.87 10.81 13.40
CA ALA A 28 17.05 12.23 13.10
C ALA A 28 15.70 12.86 12.73
N THR A 29 15.19 13.74 13.60
CA THR A 29 13.98 14.51 13.33
C THR A 29 14.20 15.41 12.13
N ALA A 30 13.44 15.17 11.06
CA ALA A 30 13.48 15.98 9.85
C ALA A 30 12.69 17.28 10.04
N VAL A 31 11.51 17.22 10.66
CA VAL A 31 10.60 18.35 10.78
C VAL A 31 9.89 18.36 12.13
N ARG A 32 9.36 19.53 12.51
CA ARG A 32 8.50 19.72 13.69
C ARG A 32 7.04 19.74 13.25
N ASN A 33 6.26 20.74 13.69
CA ASN A 33 4.93 21.00 13.18
C ASN A 33 4.93 21.11 11.65
N VAL A 34 3.96 20.47 11.01
CA VAL A 34 3.79 20.48 9.55
C VAL A 34 2.38 20.91 9.20
N ILE A 35 2.26 21.84 8.26
CA ILE A 35 1.00 22.23 7.65
C ILE A 35 1.11 21.86 6.17
N VAL A 36 0.25 20.94 5.74
CA VAL A 36 0.18 20.45 4.36
C VAL A 36 -1.12 20.94 3.76
N GLU A 37 -1.06 21.66 2.66
CA GLU A 37 -2.24 22.19 1.96
C GLU A 37 -2.20 21.75 0.50
N GLN A 38 -3.19 20.96 0.06
CA GLN A 38 -3.29 20.46 -1.33
C GLN A 38 -2.00 19.78 -1.85
N ALA A 39 -1.21 19.21 -0.95
CA ALA A 39 0.10 18.66 -1.25
C ALA A 39 0.32 17.31 -0.55
N ASN A 40 1.51 16.72 -0.74
CA ASN A 40 1.89 15.46 -0.14
C ASN A 40 3.05 15.65 0.85
N LEU A 41 2.86 15.18 2.08
CA LEU A 41 3.93 14.90 3.02
C LEU A 41 4.21 13.41 2.95
N GLN A 42 5.40 13.01 2.53
CA GLN A 42 5.80 11.62 2.46
C GLN A 42 6.89 11.36 3.49
N ILE A 43 6.76 10.31 4.29
CA ILE A 43 7.85 9.74 5.07
C ILE A 43 8.35 8.46 4.38
N SER A 44 9.67 8.37 4.27
CA SER A 44 10.37 7.21 3.71
C SER A 44 11.37 6.60 4.71
N GLY A 45 11.43 7.15 5.91
CA GLY A 45 12.04 6.56 7.11
C GLY A 45 11.13 6.77 8.33
N SER A 46 11.41 6.08 9.42
CA SER A 46 10.70 6.22 10.70
C SER A 46 11.21 7.44 11.50
N HIS A 47 10.38 7.95 12.41
CA HIS A 47 10.72 9.03 13.36
C HIS A 47 11.22 10.32 12.68
N GLN A 48 10.55 10.72 11.61
CA GLN A 48 10.92 11.90 10.82
C GLN A 48 10.31 13.18 11.37
N ILE A 49 9.22 13.06 12.13
CA ILE A 49 8.47 14.19 12.68
C ILE A 49 8.69 14.18 14.20
N GLU A 50 8.81 15.35 14.81
CA GLU A 50 8.93 15.47 16.26
C GLU A 50 7.71 14.84 16.96
N ASP A 51 7.92 14.00 17.98
CA ASP A 51 6.86 13.32 18.73
C ASP A 51 5.79 14.28 19.30
N THR A 52 6.17 15.53 19.58
CA THR A 52 5.28 16.58 20.10
C THR A 52 4.58 17.39 19.00
N ALA A 53 4.83 17.08 17.72
CA ALA A 53 4.38 17.89 16.61
C ALA A 53 2.87 17.78 16.38
N LYS A 54 2.33 18.86 15.79
CA LYS A 54 1.04 18.89 15.11
C LYS A 54 1.25 18.77 13.60
N VAL A 55 0.59 17.78 13.00
CA VAL A 55 0.45 17.64 11.54
C VAL A 55 -0.96 18.07 11.14
N THR A 56 -1.07 19.07 10.28
CA THR A 56 -2.35 19.60 9.78
C THR A 56 -2.47 19.30 8.29
N LEU A 57 -3.50 18.56 7.91
CA LEU A 57 -3.82 18.21 6.53
C LEU A 57 -5.01 19.06 6.07
N ILE A 58 -4.74 19.98 5.15
CA ILE A 58 -5.68 20.97 4.64
C ILE A 58 -6.04 20.63 3.20
N ARG A 59 -7.34 20.63 2.87
CA ARG A 59 -7.85 20.56 1.48
C ARG A 59 -7.20 19.45 0.64
N LYS A 60 -7.57 18.19 0.83
CA LYS A 60 -7.05 17.01 0.12
C LYS A 60 -5.54 16.77 0.29
N ALA A 61 -4.92 17.37 1.30
CA ALA A 61 -3.54 17.05 1.66
C ALA A 61 -3.39 15.58 2.03
N THR A 62 -2.27 14.99 1.64
CA THR A 62 -1.95 13.59 1.89
C THR A 62 -0.74 13.47 2.80
N PHE A 63 -0.84 12.62 3.81
CA PHE A 63 0.27 12.12 4.60
C PHE A 63 0.55 10.66 4.21
N THR A 64 1.65 10.45 3.50
CA THR A 64 2.00 9.16 2.91
C THR A 64 3.13 8.49 3.68
N PHE A 65 2.91 7.24 4.04
CA PHE A 65 3.93 6.30 4.45
C PHE A 65 4.40 5.61 3.17
N ASN A 66 5.70 5.63 2.87
CA ASN A 66 6.25 4.94 1.71
C ASN A 66 7.72 4.58 1.98
N GLY A 67 7.92 3.55 2.79
CA GLY A 67 9.24 3.13 3.24
C GLY A 67 10.15 2.72 2.10
N ALA A 68 11.37 3.25 2.09
CA ALA A 68 12.35 2.93 1.06
C ALA A 68 12.64 1.42 1.03
N GLY A 69 12.51 0.79 -0.14
CA GLY A 69 12.74 -0.66 -0.29
C GLY A 69 11.63 -1.54 0.28
N GLY A 70 10.44 -0.99 0.57
CA GLY A 70 9.29 -1.74 1.08
C GLY A 70 9.41 -2.09 2.57
N VAL A 71 10.10 -1.24 3.34
CA VAL A 71 10.17 -1.38 4.80
C VAL A 71 8.95 -0.75 5.46
N GLY A 72 8.48 -1.36 6.55
CA GLY A 72 7.45 -0.79 7.40
C GLY A 72 7.98 0.42 8.17
N LEU A 73 7.17 1.47 8.28
CA LEU A 73 7.54 2.71 8.94
C LEU A 73 6.80 2.90 10.27
N THR A 74 7.44 3.56 11.22
CA THR A 74 6.80 3.97 12.47
C THR A 74 6.97 5.47 12.65
N GLU A 75 5.87 6.17 12.82
CA GLU A 75 5.86 7.61 13.06
C GLU A 75 4.98 7.91 14.27
N LYS A 76 5.44 8.84 15.10
CA LYS A 76 4.71 9.29 16.28
C LYS A 76 4.59 10.80 16.25
N ILE A 77 3.38 11.29 16.46
CA ILE A 77 3.08 12.71 16.53
C ILE A 77 2.09 12.98 17.67
N HIS A 78 1.99 14.24 18.09
CA HIS A 78 1.04 14.59 19.14
C HIS A 78 -0.37 14.72 18.54
N THR A 79 -0.52 15.59 17.55
CA THR A 79 -1.83 15.89 16.96
C THR A 79 -1.82 15.63 15.47
N LEU A 80 -2.76 14.82 15.02
CA LEU A 80 -3.19 14.81 13.62
C LEU A 80 -4.47 15.63 13.50
N GLN A 81 -4.47 16.65 12.65
CA GLN A 81 -5.67 17.43 12.33
C GLN A 81 -5.95 17.35 10.84
N ALA A 82 -7.21 17.06 10.47
CA ALA A 82 -7.69 17.29 9.11
C ALA A 82 -8.63 18.51 9.11
N ASP A 83 -8.37 19.45 8.22
CA ASP A 83 -9.14 20.67 7.99
C ASP A 83 -9.67 20.65 6.55
N GLY A 84 -10.99 20.50 6.41
CA GLY A 84 -11.63 20.00 5.20
C GLY A 84 -11.37 18.51 5.01
N GLN A 85 -10.64 18.14 3.96
CA GLN A 85 -10.39 16.73 3.62
C GLN A 85 -8.93 16.37 3.82
N GLY A 86 -8.61 15.46 4.74
CA GLY A 86 -7.26 14.91 4.92
C GLY A 86 -7.17 13.47 4.41
N VAL A 87 -5.98 13.05 3.99
CA VAL A 87 -5.71 11.65 3.60
C VAL A 87 -4.49 11.14 4.36
N ILE A 88 -4.60 9.98 5.01
CA ILE A 88 -3.45 9.16 5.36
C ILE A 88 -3.36 8.03 4.35
N ASN A 89 -2.18 7.83 3.79
CA ASN A 89 -1.90 6.78 2.84
C ASN A 89 -0.84 5.84 3.41
N PHE A 90 -1.24 4.64 3.85
CA PHE A 90 -0.37 3.60 4.42
C PHE A 90 0.39 2.82 3.33
N ALA A 91 0.91 3.51 2.30
CA ALA A 91 1.60 2.85 1.20
C ALA A 91 2.92 2.17 1.65
N GLY A 92 3.36 1.18 0.87
CA GLY A 92 4.63 0.48 1.13
C GLY A 92 4.63 -0.50 2.32
N GLY A 93 3.57 -0.53 3.14
CA GLY A 93 3.37 -1.56 4.16
C GLY A 93 3.07 -2.92 3.52
N THR A 94 3.51 -3.99 4.17
CA THR A 94 3.11 -5.36 3.80
C THR A 94 2.74 -6.15 5.05
N LEU A 95 2.04 -7.28 4.89
CA LEU A 95 1.62 -8.15 5.99
C LEU A 95 2.73 -8.50 7.00
N ALA A 96 3.99 -8.50 6.59
CA ALA A 96 5.15 -8.80 7.45
C ALA A 96 5.90 -7.56 7.97
N VAL A 97 5.69 -6.39 7.37
CA VAL A 97 6.38 -5.14 7.70
C VAL A 97 5.36 -3.99 7.78
N PRO A 98 4.80 -3.75 8.98
CA PRO A 98 3.67 -2.86 9.15
C PRO A 98 4.07 -1.38 9.09
N ASN A 99 3.16 -0.53 8.60
CA ASN A 99 3.21 0.89 8.89
C ASN A 99 2.43 1.21 10.17
N VAL A 100 3.01 2.05 11.02
CA VAL A 100 2.44 2.42 12.32
C VAL A 100 2.44 3.94 12.44
N LEU A 101 1.26 4.51 12.62
CA LEU A 101 1.07 5.91 13.00
C LEU A 101 0.53 5.97 14.42
N GLU A 102 1.33 6.49 15.34
CA GLU A 102 0.93 6.79 16.71
C GLU A 102 0.58 8.26 16.86
N THR A 103 -0.61 8.54 17.41
CA THR A 103 -1.07 9.90 17.69
C THR A 103 -1.49 10.03 19.15
N THR A 104 -1.27 11.21 19.74
CA THR A 104 -1.94 11.50 21.01
C THR A 104 -3.42 11.78 20.77
N GLN A 105 -3.75 12.61 19.78
CA GLN A 105 -5.13 12.98 19.46
C GLN A 105 -5.35 13.18 17.95
N VAL A 106 -6.57 12.92 17.51
CA VAL A 106 -7.04 13.16 16.14
C VAL A 106 -8.15 14.22 16.19
N LEU A 107 -7.97 15.31 15.44
CA LEU A 107 -8.89 16.45 15.43
C LEU A 107 -9.53 16.61 14.05
N LEU A 108 -10.85 16.74 14.06
CA LEU A 108 -11.69 17.09 12.90
C LEU A 108 -12.56 18.28 13.31
N PRO A 109 -12.01 19.52 13.27
CA PRO A 109 -12.56 20.71 13.94
C PRO A 109 -14.00 21.10 13.59
N THR A 110 -14.40 20.96 12.33
CA THR A 110 -15.72 21.31 11.80
C THR A 110 -16.52 20.05 11.49
N ALA A 111 -17.85 20.15 11.33
CA ALA A 111 -18.68 18.98 11.00
C ALA A 111 -18.43 18.40 9.60
N ASP A 112 -17.90 19.23 8.70
CA ASP A 112 -17.62 18.86 7.30
C ASP A 112 -16.23 18.24 7.12
N ASP A 113 -15.38 18.30 8.16
CA ASP A 113 -14.03 17.75 8.08
C ASP A 113 -14.07 16.22 8.01
N THR A 114 -13.23 15.65 7.15
CA THR A 114 -13.15 14.21 6.90
C THR A 114 -11.70 13.75 6.81
N LEU A 115 -11.45 12.53 7.27
CA LEU A 115 -10.15 11.89 7.19
C LEU A 115 -10.29 10.57 6.44
N PHE A 116 -9.61 10.46 5.30
CA PHE A 116 -9.60 9.25 4.49
C PHE A 116 -8.34 8.45 4.77
N ILE A 117 -8.49 7.15 4.97
CA ILE A 117 -7.40 6.20 5.15
C ILE A 117 -7.34 5.30 3.91
N ARG A 118 -6.17 5.27 3.26
CA ARG A 118 -5.93 4.52 2.02
C ARG A 118 -4.82 3.51 2.20
N ASN A 119 -4.88 2.46 1.38
CA ASN A 119 -3.90 1.37 1.36
C ASN A 119 -3.60 0.78 2.75
N TRP A 120 -4.57 0.83 3.66
CA TRP A 120 -4.45 0.23 4.98
C TRP A 120 -4.74 -1.26 4.90
N ILE A 121 -3.84 -2.08 5.45
CA ILE A 121 -3.97 -3.53 5.46
C ILE A 121 -4.37 -3.99 6.87
N GLU A 122 -5.53 -4.65 6.97
CA GLU A 122 -6.02 -5.16 8.25
C GLU A 122 -5.02 -6.14 8.89
N PHE A 123 -4.83 -6.01 10.21
CA PHE A 123 -3.88 -6.78 11.02
C PHE A 123 -2.41 -6.56 10.69
N SER A 124 -2.10 -5.60 9.81
CA SER A 124 -0.75 -5.24 9.45
C SER A 124 -0.50 -3.78 9.79
N ASP A 125 -1.24 -2.84 9.20
CA ASP A 125 -1.03 -1.42 9.48
C ASP A 125 -1.80 -0.97 10.72
N TYR A 126 -1.23 -0.01 11.45
CA TYR A 126 -1.80 0.46 12.72
C TYR A 126 -1.96 1.99 12.71
N PHE A 127 -3.19 2.44 12.92
CA PHE A 127 -3.48 3.83 13.26
C PHE A 127 -3.89 3.91 14.72
N LEU A 128 -2.97 4.35 15.58
CA LEU A 128 -3.11 4.33 17.02
C LEU A 128 -3.40 5.73 17.56
N VAL A 129 -4.28 5.80 18.55
CA VAL A 129 -4.61 7.02 19.27
C VAL A 129 -4.58 6.79 20.77
N SER A 130 -4.12 7.77 21.55
CA SER A 130 -4.10 7.67 23.00
C SER A 130 -5.49 7.41 23.57
N ARG A 131 -5.59 6.52 24.56
CA ARG A 131 -6.85 6.28 25.28
C ARG A 131 -7.37 7.53 26.00
N ALA A 132 -6.48 8.41 26.43
CA ALA A 132 -6.84 9.64 27.14
C ALA A 132 -7.54 10.68 26.23
N PHE A 133 -7.38 10.56 24.91
CA PHE A 133 -7.88 11.52 23.92
C PHE A 133 -8.58 10.80 22.75
N ALA A 134 -9.29 9.72 23.07
CA ALA A 134 -10.00 8.93 22.09
C ALA A 134 -11.02 9.80 21.31
N PRO A 135 -11.06 9.73 19.97
CA PRO A 135 -12.07 10.42 19.18
C PRO A 135 -13.47 9.97 19.58
N ASN A 136 -14.41 10.91 19.68
CA ASN A 136 -15.81 10.60 19.95
C ASN A 136 -16.51 9.99 18.71
N SER A 137 -17.73 9.49 18.88
CA SER A 137 -18.50 8.86 17.80
C SER A 137 -18.72 9.77 16.58
N ALA A 138 -18.90 11.08 16.80
CA ALA A 138 -19.08 12.06 15.71
C ALA A 138 -17.79 12.31 14.91
N ALA A 139 -16.62 12.18 15.53
CA ALA A 139 -15.35 12.20 14.81
C ALA A 139 -15.12 10.88 14.08
N LEU A 140 -15.37 9.74 14.74
CA LEU A 140 -15.19 8.40 14.15
C LEU A 140 -16.08 8.16 12.91
N SER A 141 -17.30 8.69 12.87
CA SER A 141 -18.17 8.59 11.68
C SER A 141 -17.63 9.33 10.45
N ARG A 142 -16.62 10.19 10.62
CA ARG A 142 -15.99 11.00 9.58
C ARG A 142 -14.57 10.54 9.22
N ILE A 143 -14.13 9.42 9.79
CA ILE A 143 -12.89 8.72 9.41
C ILE A 143 -13.27 7.52 8.55
N TRP A 144 -12.86 7.50 7.28
CA TRP A 144 -13.30 6.49 6.31
C TRP A 144 -12.11 5.72 5.77
N PHE A 145 -12.24 4.40 5.67
CA PHE A 145 -11.23 3.52 5.11
C PHE A 145 -11.62 3.11 3.68
N GLU A 146 -10.67 3.18 2.76
CA GLU A 146 -10.87 2.84 1.36
C GLU A 146 -11.28 1.37 1.18
N GLY A 147 -12.43 1.14 0.55
CA GLY A 147 -12.97 -0.21 0.32
C GLY A 147 -13.83 -0.77 1.46
N TRP A 148 -14.13 0.05 2.48
CA TRP A 148 -14.96 -0.32 3.64
C TRP A 148 -16.17 0.60 3.72
N ASP A 149 -17.17 0.20 4.52
CA ASP A 149 -18.30 1.06 4.81
C ASP A 149 -17.85 2.35 5.52
N PRO A 150 -18.54 3.49 5.29
CA PRO A 150 -18.20 4.75 5.94
C PRO A 150 -18.17 4.66 7.46
N GLY A 151 -17.15 5.28 8.05
CA GLY A 151 -16.95 5.39 9.48
C GLY A 151 -15.90 4.43 10.05
N ALA A 152 -15.44 4.76 11.25
CA ALA A 152 -14.47 4.00 12.00
C ALA A 152 -15.02 3.60 13.38
N LYS A 153 -14.31 2.71 14.05
CA LYS A 153 -14.51 2.37 15.46
C LYS A 153 -13.17 2.22 16.16
N LEU A 154 -13.23 2.16 17.49
CA LEU A 154 -12.06 1.88 18.32
C LEU A 154 -11.99 0.38 18.60
N ARG A 155 -10.81 -0.20 18.39
CA ARG A 155 -10.44 -1.56 18.79
C ARG A 155 -9.39 -1.48 19.90
N ASP A 156 -9.52 -2.35 20.89
CA ASP A 156 -8.53 -2.48 21.96
C ASP A 156 -7.17 -2.87 21.38
N TYR A 157 -6.11 -2.12 21.72
CA TYR A 157 -4.74 -2.40 21.26
C TYR A 157 -3.82 -2.72 22.44
N ASN A 158 -3.62 -1.77 23.35
CA ASN A 158 -2.86 -1.96 24.58
C ASN A 158 -3.36 -1.03 25.69
N THR A 159 -2.72 -1.04 26.86
CA THR A 159 -3.17 -0.25 28.03
C THR A 159 -3.17 1.27 27.83
N SER A 160 -2.47 1.80 26.82
CA SER A 160 -2.32 3.24 26.59
C SER A 160 -2.97 3.74 25.30
N HIS A 161 -3.25 2.85 24.33
CA HIS A 161 -3.77 3.20 23.01
C HIS A 161 -5.01 2.40 22.61
N TRP A 162 -5.87 3.06 21.87
CA TRP A 162 -6.85 2.44 20.99
C TRP A 162 -6.29 2.37 19.58
N GLU A 163 -6.73 1.39 18.80
CA GLU A 163 -6.56 1.36 17.36
C GLU A 163 -7.84 1.89 16.69
N ILE A 164 -7.67 2.82 15.74
CA ILE A 164 -8.74 3.27 14.87
C ILE A 164 -8.81 2.29 13.69
N VAL A 165 -9.93 1.60 13.57
CA VAL A 165 -10.17 0.58 12.54
C VAL A 165 -11.47 0.86 11.79
N PRO A 166 -11.66 0.26 10.58
CA PRO A 166 -12.93 0.35 9.88
C PRO A 166 -14.13 -0.12 10.73
N PHE A 167 -15.31 0.48 10.52
CA PHE A 167 -16.52 0.13 11.29
C PHE A 167 -17.00 -1.31 11.04
N ALA A 168 -17.07 -1.73 9.78
CA ALA A 168 -17.54 -3.05 9.36
C ALA A 168 -16.62 -3.62 8.28
N ALA A 169 -16.29 -4.92 8.37
CA ALA A 169 -15.55 -5.62 7.34
C ALA A 169 -16.29 -5.62 6.00
N PRO A 170 -15.58 -5.60 4.84
CA PRO A 170 -16.24 -5.74 3.55
C PRO A 170 -17.09 -7.00 3.60
N GLU A 171 -18.30 -6.94 3.05
CA GLU A 171 -19.18 -8.11 3.06
C GLU A 171 -18.41 -9.35 2.57
N PRO A 172 -18.59 -10.54 3.19
CA PRO A 172 -17.86 -11.77 2.81
C PRO A 172 -17.89 -12.09 1.32
N ALA A 173 -18.89 -11.59 0.59
CA ALA A 173 -19.01 -11.67 -0.86
C ALA A 173 -17.82 -11.02 -1.61
N THR A 174 -17.15 -10.01 -1.06
CA THR A 174 -15.99 -9.36 -1.67
C THR A 174 -14.78 -10.31 -1.70
N TYR A 175 -14.51 -10.97 -0.57
CA TYR A 175 -13.49 -12.02 -0.50
C TYR A 175 -13.91 -13.29 -1.25
N GLY A 176 -15.19 -13.65 -1.19
CA GLY A 176 -15.78 -14.76 -1.92
C GLY A 176 -15.73 -14.59 -3.45
N ALA A 177 -15.91 -13.36 -3.95
CA ALA A 177 -15.84 -13.05 -5.38
C ALA A 177 -14.40 -13.14 -5.91
N LEU A 178 -13.42 -12.63 -5.15
CA LEU A 178 -11.99 -12.77 -5.49
C LEU A 178 -11.58 -14.26 -5.54
N LEU A 179 -11.91 -15.03 -4.51
CA LEU A 179 -11.61 -16.46 -4.48
C LEU A 179 -12.41 -17.24 -5.54
N GLY A 180 -13.67 -16.88 -5.76
CA GLY A 180 -14.54 -17.48 -6.77
C GLY A 180 -14.05 -17.24 -8.21
N ALA A 181 -13.59 -16.03 -8.51
CA ALA A 181 -13.01 -15.69 -9.80
C ALA A 181 -11.71 -16.46 -10.08
N LEU A 182 -10.83 -16.56 -9.08
CA LEU A 182 -9.59 -17.36 -9.17
C LEU A 182 -9.90 -18.86 -9.35
N GLY A 183 -10.86 -19.39 -8.58
CA GLY A 183 -11.31 -20.78 -8.70
C GLY A 183 -11.90 -21.11 -10.07
N MET A 184 -12.74 -20.23 -10.62
CA MET A 184 -13.31 -20.36 -11.96
C MET A 184 -12.23 -20.30 -13.05
N GLY A 185 -11.28 -19.37 -12.94
CA GLY A 185 -10.14 -19.28 -13.87
C GLY A 185 -9.30 -20.55 -13.89
N ALA A 186 -8.93 -21.07 -12.72
CA ALA A 186 -8.18 -22.32 -12.60
C ALA A 186 -8.95 -23.53 -13.15
N TYR A 187 -10.25 -23.61 -12.90
CA TYR A 187 -11.11 -24.68 -13.43
C TYR A 187 -11.17 -24.66 -14.97
N LEU A 188 -11.36 -23.49 -15.58
CA LEU A 188 -11.41 -23.35 -17.04
C LEU A 188 -10.06 -23.70 -17.69
N VAL A 189 -8.94 -23.26 -17.11
CA VAL A 189 -7.59 -23.64 -17.56
C VAL A 189 -7.36 -25.15 -17.46
N ARG A 190 -7.82 -25.79 -16.37
CA ARG A 190 -7.73 -27.25 -16.22
C ARG A 190 -8.57 -28.00 -17.25
N ARG A 191 -9.76 -27.48 -17.59
CA ARG A 191 -10.66 -28.11 -18.57
C ARG A 191 -10.16 -27.98 -20.01
N GLY A 192 -9.46 -26.88 -20.33
CA GLY A 192 -8.86 -26.64 -21.65
C GLY A 192 -7.63 -27.50 -21.98
N ARG A 193 -7.05 -28.21 -20.99
CA ARG A 193 -5.86 -29.06 -21.16
C ARG A 193 -6.17 -30.54 -21.42
N ARG A 194 -7.37 -30.89 -21.91
CA ARG A 194 -7.63 -32.27 -22.37
C ARG A 194 -6.87 -32.51 -23.68
N PRO A 195 -5.95 -33.50 -23.76
CA PRO A 195 -5.20 -33.76 -24.97
C PRO A 195 -6.14 -34.26 -26.06
N SER A 196 -6.26 -33.51 -27.14
CA SER A 196 -6.92 -33.98 -28.35
C SER A 196 -6.08 -35.11 -28.94
N HIS A 197 -6.57 -36.36 -28.82
CA HIS A 197 -6.06 -37.48 -29.59
C HIS A 197 -6.34 -37.22 -31.08
N ARG A 198 -5.41 -36.57 -31.77
CA ARG A 198 -5.43 -36.44 -33.23
C ARG A 198 -5.09 -37.80 -33.84
N ARG A 199 -6.09 -38.40 -34.49
CA ARG A 199 -5.92 -39.49 -35.47
C ARG A 199 -5.02 -38.97 -36.61
N GLY A 200 -3.83 -39.54 -36.74
CA GLY A 200 -2.98 -39.38 -37.92
C GLY A 200 -3.32 -40.44 -38.95
N ALA A 201 -3.98 -40.05 -40.04
CA ALA A 201 -4.09 -40.84 -41.25
C ALA A 201 -2.76 -40.79 -42.00
N ALA A 202 -2.15 -41.96 -42.25
CA ALA A 202 -0.96 -42.08 -43.08
C ALA A 202 -1.39 -42.20 -44.56
N VAL A 203 -0.92 -41.25 -45.38
CA VAL A 203 -1.00 -41.27 -46.85
C VAL A 203 0.32 -41.80 -47.39
N ALA A 204 0.23 -42.74 -48.34
CA ALA A 204 1.32 -43.43 -49.01
C ALA A 204 2.11 -42.54 -50.01
N GLY A 205 3.35 -42.92 -50.33
CA GLY A 205 4.14 -42.21 -51.36
C GLY A 205 5.52 -42.78 -51.68
N ARG A 206 5.52 -43.98 -52.27
CA ARG A 206 6.52 -44.64 -53.14
C ARG A 206 7.61 -43.72 -53.75
N ALA A 207 8.89 -44.02 -53.50
CA ALA A 207 10.04 -43.45 -54.21
C ALA A 207 10.63 -44.46 -55.21
N ALA A 208 10.84 -44.02 -56.46
CA ALA A 208 11.54 -44.75 -57.50
C ALA A 208 12.40 -43.77 -58.33
N SER A 209 13.48 -44.31 -58.89
CA SER A 209 14.51 -43.70 -59.77
C SER A 209 15.55 -42.84 -59.04
N SER A 210 16.84 -42.89 -59.35
CA SER A 210 17.51 -43.25 -60.61
C SER A 210 18.94 -43.73 -60.34
N GLY A 211 19.44 -44.64 -61.17
CA GLY A 211 20.87 -44.91 -61.29
C GLY A 211 21.47 -44.13 -62.47
N VAL A 212 22.80 -44.02 -62.48
CA VAL A 212 23.71 -44.30 -63.61
C VAL A 212 25.11 -43.69 -63.33
N ALA A 213 26.12 -44.45 -63.77
CA ALA A 213 27.51 -44.11 -64.11
C ALA A 213 28.56 -44.60 -63.10
N GLU A 214 29.68 -45.21 -63.47
CA GLU A 214 30.19 -45.80 -64.72
C GLU A 214 31.53 -46.45 -64.31
N VAL A 215 31.74 -47.74 -64.61
CA VAL A 215 32.98 -48.46 -64.29
C VAL A 215 33.85 -48.50 -65.54
N SER A 216 35.04 -47.88 -65.47
CA SER A 216 36.07 -48.03 -66.48
C SER A 216 37.46 -48.07 -65.85
N ARG A 217 38.10 -49.24 -65.89
CA ARG A 217 39.48 -49.44 -66.42
C ARG A 217 39.95 -50.89 -66.21
N ARG A 218 40.15 -51.57 -67.34
CA ARG A 218 40.88 -52.83 -67.55
C ARG A 218 42.23 -52.52 -68.19
N GLN A 219 43.32 -53.11 -67.70
CA GLN A 219 44.57 -53.52 -68.38
C GLN A 219 45.30 -54.38 -67.30
N ILE A 220 45.55 -55.71 -67.40
CA ILE A 220 46.39 -56.50 -68.34
C ILE A 220 47.71 -55.75 -68.61
N LYS A 221 48.87 -56.18 -68.10
CA LYS A 221 49.55 -57.45 -68.32
C LYS A 221 50.66 -57.62 -67.28
#